data_AF-A0A5J5GQB3-F1
#
_entry.id   AF-A0A5J5GQB3-F1
#
_cell.length_a   1.000
_cell.length_b   1.000
_cell.length_c   1.000
_cell.angle_alpha   90.00
_cell.angle_beta   90.00
_cell.angle_gamma   90.00
#
_symmetry.space_group_name_H-M   'P 1'
#
loop_
_entity.id
_entity.type
_entity.pdbx_description
1 polymer ?
#
loop_
_entity_poly.entity_id
_entity_poly.type
_entity_poly.pdbx_seq_one_letter_code
_entity_poly.pdbx_strand_id
1 'polypeptide(L)'
;MTGIRVTVRRSAGSVPREAGAQMLVTADATEGTIGGGRLEWEAMAEARRMLAEGRTRTERTFPLGPALGQCCGGSVTLDFEAAETLEDGPRAPLWVWGAGHVGRAIVATTAPLPHYAITWIDTAPDRFPDTMHGESRLVAADPSAAVRHAPPDAHHLILTYSHEIDLALCHTLLSHGFASAGLIGSATKWARFRSRLAALGHPNAQILRIACPIGDPALGKHPQAIAVGVAAALLRSADRAMGDRTG
;
A
#
# COMPACT_ATOMS: atom_id res chain seq x y z
N MET A 1 9.45 -7.06 22.73
CA MET A 1 9.23 -8.52 22.99
C MET A 1 10.15 -9.23 22.02
N THR A 2 11.16 -9.95 22.52
CA THR A 2 12.21 -10.53 21.68
C THR A 2 11.68 -11.76 20.94
N GLY A 3 11.70 -11.72 19.61
CA GLY A 3 11.38 -12.82 18.72
C GLY A 3 12.52 -13.10 17.73
N ILE A 4 12.28 -14.01 16.79
CA ILE A 4 13.13 -14.24 15.64
C ILE A 4 12.38 -13.79 14.40
N ARG A 5 12.93 -12.79 13.70
CA ARG A 5 12.47 -12.43 12.36
C ARG A 5 13.10 -13.37 11.35
N VAL A 6 12.27 -13.92 10.49
CA VAL A 6 12.64 -14.81 9.40
C VAL A 6 12.37 -14.09 8.09
N THR A 7 13.40 -13.90 7.29
CA THR A 7 13.34 -13.15 6.03
C THR A 7 13.72 -14.06 4.87
N VAL A 8 12.93 -14.05 3.79
CA VAL A 8 13.33 -14.65 2.52
C VAL A 8 14.49 -13.83 1.95
N ARG A 9 15.71 -14.36 2.04
CA ARG A 9 16.91 -13.67 1.55
C ARG A 9 17.05 -13.84 0.04
N ARG A 10 16.82 -15.05 -0.44
CA ARG A 10 16.95 -15.44 -1.85
C ARG A 10 15.97 -16.55 -2.17
N SER A 11 15.45 -16.54 -3.39
CA SER A 11 14.60 -17.58 -3.96
C SER A 11 15.15 -18.02 -5.31
N ALA A 12 14.88 -19.27 -5.69
CA ALA A 12 15.13 -19.80 -7.02
C ALA A 12 13.98 -20.71 -7.44
N GLY A 13 13.60 -20.66 -8.72
CA GLY A 13 12.46 -21.43 -9.23
C GLY A 13 11.12 -20.95 -8.69
N SER A 14 10.12 -21.84 -8.66
CA SER A 14 8.78 -21.50 -8.17
C SER A 14 8.76 -21.52 -6.64
N VAL A 15 8.56 -20.35 -6.04
CA VAL A 15 8.50 -20.15 -4.58
C VAL A 15 7.21 -19.40 -4.22
N PRO A 16 6.68 -19.55 -2.99
CA PRO A 16 5.41 -18.92 -2.61
C PRO A 16 5.52 -17.41 -2.35
N ARG A 17 6.70 -16.91 -1.96
CA ARG A 17 6.98 -15.48 -1.73
C ARG A 17 8.39 -15.15 -2.20
N GLU A 18 8.56 -13.91 -2.65
CA GLU A 18 9.83 -13.37 -3.14
C GLU A 18 10.77 -12.94 -2.01
N ALA A 19 12.01 -12.59 -2.38
CA ALA A 19 12.97 -11.98 -1.48
C ALA A 19 12.41 -10.74 -0.79
N GLY A 20 12.68 -10.61 0.51
CA GLY A 20 12.15 -9.55 1.37
C GLY A 20 10.82 -9.90 2.06
N ALA A 21 10.18 -11.03 1.76
CA ALA A 21 9.05 -11.49 2.58
C ALA A 21 9.52 -11.88 3.99
N GLN A 22 8.74 -11.50 5.00
CA GLN A 22 9.12 -11.64 6.40
C GLN A 22 8.01 -12.27 7.24
N MET A 23 8.43 -13.00 8.27
CA MET A 23 7.59 -13.37 9.41
C MET A 23 8.35 -13.14 10.72
N LEU A 24 7.65 -12.77 11.78
CA LEU A 24 8.19 -12.65 13.13
C LEU A 24 7.63 -13.79 13.96
N VAL A 25 8.52 -14.56 14.59
CA VAL A 25 8.17 -15.70 15.42
C VAL A 25 8.62 -15.43 16.84
N THR A 26 7.66 -15.38 17.76
CA THR A 26 7.91 -15.33 19.20
C THR A 26 7.69 -16.72 19.81
N ALA A 27 7.84 -16.85 21.13
CA ALA A 27 7.49 -18.09 21.82
C ALA A 27 6.03 -18.50 21.54
N ASP A 28 5.12 -17.51 21.56
CA ASP A 28 3.67 -17.77 21.65
C ASP A 28 2.87 -17.31 20.43
N ALA A 29 3.45 -16.45 19.59
CA ALA A 29 2.76 -15.81 18.47
C ALA A 29 3.62 -15.74 17.20
N THR A 30 2.94 -15.61 16.07
CA THR A 30 3.52 -15.39 14.75
C THR A 30 2.84 -14.22 14.05
N GLU A 31 3.63 -13.36 13.40
CA GLU A 31 3.17 -12.24 12.58
C GLU A 31 3.81 -12.32 11.19
N GLY A 32 3.11 -11.89 10.14
CA GLY A 32 3.61 -11.94 8.76
C GLY A 32 3.59 -13.34 8.16
N THR A 33 4.19 -13.49 6.97
CA THR A 33 4.22 -14.75 6.22
C THR A 33 5.38 -14.76 5.22
N ILE A 34 6.05 -15.91 5.10
CA ILE A 34 7.05 -16.20 4.07
C ILE A 34 6.52 -17.14 2.99
N GLY A 35 5.21 -17.45 3.02
CA GLY A 35 4.52 -18.15 1.93
C GLY A 35 3.72 -19.40 2.31
N GLY A 36 3.53 -19.67 3.59
CA GLY A 36 2.65 -20.75 4.07
C GLY A 36 3.24 -22.16 4.01
N GLY A 37 2.44 -23.12 4.46
CA GLY A 37 2.70 -24.56 4.34
C GLY A 37 3.84 -25.09 5.22
N ARG A 38 4.50 -26.16 4.76
CA ARG A 38 5.58 -26.84 5.50
C ARG A 38 6.78 -25.94 5.77
N LEU A 39 7.13 -25.07 4.80
CA LEU A 39 8.23 -24.11 4.93
C LEU A 39 8.08 -23.25 6.20
N GLU A 40 6.90 -22.67 6.42
CA GLU A 40 6.64 -21.87 7.62
C GLU A 40 6.69 -22.71 8.90
N TRP A 41 6.19 -23.95 8.87
CA TRP A 41 6.25 -24.83 10.03
C TRP A 41 7.69 -25.12 10.45
N GLU A 42 8.57 -25.41 9.50
CA GLU A 42 10.00 -25.65 9.76
C GLU A 42 10.72 -24.36 10.20
N ALA A 43 10.39 -23.23 9.59
CA ALA A 43 10.92 -21.94 9.99
C ALA A 43 10.51 -21.57 11.43
N MET A 44 9.24 -21.77 11.80
CA MET A 44 8.77 -21.55 13.18
C MET A 44 9.48 -22.46 14.18
N ALA A 45 9.72 -23.73 13.82
CA ALA A 45 10.44 -24.67 14.68
C ALA A 45 11.90 -24.24 14.88
N GLU A 46 12.62 -23.84 13.83
CA GLU A 46 13.99 -23.32 13.93
C GLU A 46 14.03 -22.04 14.78
N ALA A 47 13.12 -21.10 14.51
CA ALA A 47 13.03 -19.84 15.25
C ALA A 47 12.82 -20.06 16.76
N ARG A 48 11.88 -20.92 17.14
CA ARG A 48 11.64 -21.25 18.55
C ARG A 48 12.82 -21.99 19.19
N ARG A 49 13.52 -22.84 18.44
CA ARG A 49 14.76 -23.47 18.91
C ARG A 49 15.85 -22.43 19.16
N MET A 50 16.02 -21.46 18.26
CA MET A 50 16.96 -20.35 18.45
C MET A 50 16.67 -19.55 19.71
N LEU A 51 15.40 -19.24 19.98
CA LEU A 51 14.98 -18.56 21.22
C LEU A 51 15.39 -19.37 22.47
N ALA A 52 15.15 -20.68 22.47
CA ALA A 52 15.52 -21.55 23.58
C ALA A 52 17.04 -21.69 23.78
N GLU A 53 17.81 -21.68 22.68
CA GLU A 53 19.27 -21.82 22.67
C GLU A 53 20.01 -20.47 22.85
N GLY A 54 19.31 -19.34 22.86
CA GLY A 54 19.91 -18.00 22.89
C GLY A 54 20.67 -17.63 21.61
N ARG A 55 20.36 -18.27 20.47
CA ARG A 55 21.00 -17.97 19.18
C ARG A 55 20.38 -16.73 18.56
N THR A 56 21.22 -15.80 18.12
CA THR A 56 20.77 -14.49 17.62
C THR A 56 20.71 -14.38 16.09
N ARG A 57 21.40 -15.26 15.36
CA ARG A 57 21.33 -15.29 13.89
C ARG A 57 21.65 -16.67 13.30
N THR A 58 20.99 -17.03 12.21
CA THR A 58 21.39 -18.16 11.36
C THR A 58 20.82 -18.01 9.96
N GLU A 59 21.41 -18.68 8.98
CA GLU A 59 20.85 -18.82 7.64
C GLU A 59 20.59 -20.30 7.34
N ARG A 60 19.50 -20.61 6.64
CA ARG A 60 19.20 -21.96 6.15
C ARG A 60 18.53 -21.93 4.78
N THR A 61 18.90 -22.91 3.94
CA THR A 61 18.27 -23.12 2.63
C THR A 61 17.32 -24.32 2.69
N PHE A 62 16.12 -24.11 2.19
CA PHE A 62 15.03 -25.08 2.12
C PHE A 62 14.71 -25.40 0.66
N PRO A 63 14.94 -26.64 0.19
CA PRO A 63 14.51 -27.05 -1.13
C PRO A 63 12.99 -27.24 -1.15
N LEU A 64 12.28 -26.43 -1.92
CA LEU A 64 10.84 -26.59 -2.13
C LEU A 64 10.65 -27.66 -3.21
N GLY A 65 10.24 -28.85 -2.80
CA GLY A 65 10.02 -29.97 -3.69
C GLY A 65 9.29 -31.11 -2.98
N PRO A 66 9.15 -32.28 -3.62
CA PRO A 66 8.47 -33.43 -3.04
C PRO A 66 9.02 -33.85 -1.67
N ALA A 67 10.31 -33.59 -1.41
CA ALA A 67 10.97 -33.85 -0.13
C ALA A 67 10.38 -33.05 1.06
N LEU A 68 9.72 -31.91 0.81
CA LEU A 68 8.96 -31.13 1.81
C LEU A 68 7.44 -31.34 1.70
N GLY A 69 6.97 -32.23 0.82
CA GLY A 69 5.54 -32.44 0.57
C GLY A 69 4.83 -31.23 -0.05
N GLN A 70 5.56 -30.40 -0.80
CA GLN A 70 5.03 -29.20 -1.44
C GLN A 70 5.01 -29.32 -2.97
N CYS A 71 4.07 -28.63 -3.63
CA CYS A 71 3.93 -28.63 -5.10
C CYS A 71 4.90 -27.67 -5.81
N CYS A 72 5.51 -26.73 -5.08
CA CYS A 72 6.51 -25.80 -5.59
C CYS A 72 7.84 -26.55 -5.80
N GLY A 73 8.55 -26.27 -6.91
CA GLY A 73 9.82 -26.93 -7.28
C GLY A 73 11.06 -26.05 -7.12
N GLY A 74 10.98 -24.98 -6.34
CA GLY A 74 12.04 -24.00 -6.13
C GLY A 74 12.96 -24.28 -4.93
N SER A 75 13.72 -23.28 -4.51
CA SER A 75 14.44 -23.28 -3.23
C SER A 75 14.41 -21.90 -2.62
N VAL A 76 14.39 -21.84 -1.29
CA VAL A 76 14.34 -20.60 -0.54
C VAL A 76 15.46 -20.58 0.50
N THR A 77 16.22 -19.50 0.55
CA THR A 77 17.18 -19.25 1.63
C THR A 77 16.59 -18.24 2.60
N LEU A 78 16.45 -18.66 3.85
CA LEU A 78 15.90 -17.87 4.95
C LEU A 78 17.03 -17.38 5.86
N ASP A 79 17.04 -16.08 6.14
CA ASP A 79 17.84 -15.47 7.22
C ASP A 79 16.96 -15.37 8.46
N PHE A 80 17.47 -15.83 9.59
CA PHE A 80 16.82 -15.78 10.89
C PHE A 80 17.64 -14.87 11.79
N GLU A 81 17.00 -13.88 12.43
CA GLU A 81 17.69 -12.93 13.30
C GLU A 81 16.83 -12.57 14.52
N ALA A 82 17.47 -12.33 15.67
CA ALA A 82 16.79 -11.80 16.84
C ALA A 82 16.28 -10.38 16.56
N ALA A 83 14.97 -10.17 16.68
CA ALA A 83 14.31 -8.92 16.39
C ALA A 83 13.07 -8.76 17.27
N GLU A 84 12.60 -7.52 17.46
CA GLU A 84 11.35 -7.25 18.18
C GLU A 84 10.16 -7.05 17.25
N THR A 85 10.40 -6.68 15.99
CA THR A 85 9.38 -6.36 15.00
C THR A 85 9.79 -6.85 13.61
N LEU A 86 8.82 -6.94 12.70
CA LEU A 86 9.09 -6.95 11.26
C LEU A 86 9.81 -5.67 10.84
N GLU A 87 10.49 -5.69 9.68
CA GLU A 87 11.03 -4.44 9.11
C GLU A 87 9.95 -3.74 8.32
N ASP A 88 9.74 -2.46 8.64
CA ASP A 88 9.01 -1.59 7.75
C ASP A 88 9.92 -1.19 6.59
N GLY A 89 9.61 -1.72 5.40
CA GLY A 89 10.17 -1.20 4.17
C GLY A 89 9.76 0.26 3.93
N PRO A 90 10.47 0.99 3.03
CA PRO A 90 10.08 2.35 2.68
C PRO A 90 8.65 2.37 2.15
N ARG A 91 7.79 3.19 2.76
CA ARG A 91 6.39 3.35 2.38
C ARG A 91 6.20 4.64 1.59
N ALA A 92 5.58 4.55 0.41
CA ALA A 92 5.23 5.73 -0.37
C ALA A 92 4.08 6.51 0.31
N PRO A 93 4.13 7.85 0.36
CA PRO A 93 3.05 8.63 0.96
C PRO A 93 1.78 8.55 0.09
N LEU A 94 0.66 8.13 0.70
CA LEU A 94 -0.66 8.04 0.06
C LEU A 94 -1.65 8.95 0.79
N TRP A 95 -2.13 9.98 0.11
CA TRP A 95 -3.06 10.98 0.63
C TRP A 95 -4.46 10.71 0.11
N VAL A 96 -5.40 10.43 1.01
CA VAL A 96 -6.80 10.13 0.67
C VAL A 96 -7.68 11.30 1.09
N TRP A 97 -8.24 12.02 0.13
CA TRP A 97 -9.07 13.20 0.36
C TRP A 97 -10.55 12.80 0.35
N GLY A 98 -11.11 12.61 1.53
CA GLY A 98 -12.52 12.26 1.77
C GLY A 98 -12.65 10.97 2.58
N ALA A 99 -13.41 11.04 3.68
CA ALA A 99 -13.73 9.93 4.57
C ALA A 99 -15.19 9.44 4.43
N GLY A 100 -15.81 9.70 3.27
CA GLY A 100 -17.10 9.12 2.89
C GLY A 100 -17.00 7.62 2.58
N HIS A 101 -18.13 6.98 2.23
CA HIS A 101 -18.22 5.53 2.01
C HIS A 101 -17.15 4.95 1.06
N VAL A 102 -16.83 5.64 -0.04
CA VAL A 102 -15.79 5.20 -0.99
C VAL A 102 -14.39 5.30 -0.38
N GLY A 103 -14.10 6.39 0.34
CA GLY A 103 -12.82 6.58 1.01
C GLY A 103 -12.57 5.55 2.09
N ARG A 104 -13.59 5.25 2.89
CA ARG A 104 -13.54 4.18 3.91
C ARG A 104 -13.23 2.83 3.28
N ALA A 105 -13.91 2.48 2.19
CA ALA A 105 -13.66 1.21 1.48
C ALA A 105 -12.23 1.13 0.91
N ILE A 106 -11.74 2.22 0.29
CA ILE A 106 -10.37 2.30 -0.24
C ILE A 106 -9.35 2.15 0.89
N VAL A 107 -9.49 2.92 1.98
CA VAL A 107 -8.57 2.90 3.11
C VAL A 107 -8.54 1.50 3.75
N ALA A 108 -9.69 0.90 4.06
CA ALA A 108 -9.75 -0.45 4.60
C ALA A 108 -9.12 -1.52 3.69
N THR A 109 -9.17 -1.32 2.37
CA THR A 109 -8.57 -2.24 1.39
C THR A 109 -7.06 -2.02 1.24
N THR A 110 -6.57 -0.79 1.42
CA THR A 110 -5.18 -0.41 1.12
C THR A 110 -4.29 -0.30 2.33
N ALA A 111 -4.83 -0.04 3.53
CA ALA A 111 -4.06 0.06 4.77
C ALA A 111 -3.30 -1.21 5.17
N PRO A 112 -3.83 -2.42 4.92
CA PRO A 112 -3.06 -3.64 5.14
C PRO A 112 -1.88 -3.84 4.16
N LEU A 113 -1.79 -3.05 3.09
CA LEU A 113 -0.69 -3.14 2.14
C LEU A 113 0.56 -2.45 2.71
N PRO A 114 1.72 -3.12 2.73
CA PRO A 114 2.92 -2.59 3.39
C PRO A 114 3.57 -1.41 2.64
N HIS A 115 3.15 -1.14 1.41
CA HIS A 115 3.84 -0.20 0.52
C HIS A 115 3.46 1.27 0.72
N TYR A 116 2.38 1.57 1.44
CA TYR A 116 1.84 2.92 1.53
C TYR A 116 1.69 3.40 2.98
N ALA A 117 2.10 4.64 3.22
CA ALA A 117 1.84 5.36 4.46
C ALA A 117 0.65 6.29 4.22
N ILE A 118 -0.51 5.95 4.79
CA ILE A 118 -1.77 6.63 4.49
C ILE A 118 -1.95 7.85 5.41
N THR A 119 -2.16 9.02 4.78
CA THR A 119 -2.73 10.20 5.43
C THR A 119 -4.16 10.37 4.92
N TRP A 120 -5.13 10.33 5.82
CA TRP A 120 -6.55 10.40 5.49
C TRP A 120 -7.13 11.75 5.93
N ILE A 121 -7.72 12.47 4.98
CA ILE A 121 -8.14 13.85 5.14
C ILE A 121 -9.65 13.98 4.94
N ASP A 122 -10.34 14.69 5.81
CA ASP A 122 -11.72 15.18 5.62
C ASP A 122 -11.90 16.47 6.45
N THR A 123 -13.06 17.10 6.31
CA THR A 123 -13.40 18.43 6.81
C THR A 123 -13.74 18.48 8.30
N ALA A 124 -14.16 17.37 8.89
CA ALA A 124 -14.55 17.30 10.30
C ALA A 124 -14.17 15.96 10.96
N PRO A 125 -13.97 15.92 12.29
CA PRO A 125 -13.52 14.71 12.99
C PRO A 125 -14.52 13.53 12.93
N ASP A 126 -15.82 13.82 12.94
CA ASP A 126 -16.93 12.85 12.90
C ASP A 126 -17.09 12.16 11.54
N ARG A 127 -16.36 12.62 10.53
CA ARG A 127 -16.32 12.02 9.19
C ARG A 127 -15.53 10.72 9.16
N PHE A 128 -14.59 10.54 10.08
CA PHE A 128 -13.75 9.35 10.16
C PHE A 128 -14.47 8.22 10.92
N PRO A 129 -14.25 6.95 10.55
CA PRO A 129 -14.72 5.83 11.36
C PRO A 129 -13.94 5.75 12.68
N ASP A 130 -14.53 5.14 13.71
CA ASP A 130 -13.87 4.94 15.00
C ASP A 130 -12.62 4.05 14.87
N THR A 131 -12.77 2.93 14.14
CA THR A 131 -11.68 1.98 13.87
C THR A 131 -10.75 2.51 12.79
N MET A 132 -9.44 2.51 13.08
CA MET A 132 -8.35 2.81 12.16
C MET A 132 -7.42 1.60 12.06
N HIS A 133 -6.69 1.50 10.96
CA HIS A 133 -5.80 0.38 10.65
C HIS A 133 -4.33 0.83 10.49
N GLY A 134 -3.95 1.92 11.14
CA GLY A 134 -2.58 2.46 11.14
C GLY A 134 -2.39 3.72 10.31
N GLU A 135 -3.45 4.27 9.73
CA GLU A 135 -3.43 5.52 8.96
C GLU A 135 -3.43 6.74 9.88
N SER A 136 -2.80 7.82 9.43
CA SER A 136 -2.85 9.12 10.10
C SER A 136 -4.09 9.91 9.68
N ARG A 137 -4.74 10.60 10.63
CA ARG A 137 -5.88 11.48 10.35
C ARG A 137 -5.43 12.93 10.25
N LEU A 138 -5.98 13.66 9.29
CA LEU A 138 -5.86 15.11 9.20
C LEU A 138 -7.23 15.74 8.99
N VAL A 139 -7.70 16.51 9.97
CA VAL A 139 -8.94 17.28 9.84
C VAL A 139 -8.60 18.64 9.23
N ALA A 140 -9.18 18.95 8.07
CA ALA A 140 -8.90 20.18 7.34
C ALA A 140 -10.19 20.83 6.85
N ALA A 141 -10.59 21.95 7.47
CA ALA A 141 -11.75 22.73 7.05
C ALA A 141 -11.64 23.19 5.57
N ASP A 142 -10.42 23.49 5.11
CA ASP A 142 -10.09 23.67 3.70
C ASP A 142 -9.08 22.58 3.27
N PRO A 143 -9.55 21.48 2.66
CA PRO A 143 -8.69 20.41 2.18
C PRO A 143 -7.67 20.89 1.12
N SER A 144 -8.01 21.90 0.32
CA SER A 144 -7.10 22.39 -0.72
C SER A 144 -5.87 23.09 -0.13
N ALA A 145 -6.05 23.86 0.94
CA ALA A 145 -4.95 24.47 1.69
C ALA A 145 -4.05 23.44 2.39
N ALA A 146 -4.60 22.28 2.76
CA ALA A 146 -3.86 21.20 3.42
C ALA A 146 -2.87 20.48 2.47
N VAL A 147 -2.99 20.65 1.14
CA VAL A 147 -2.06 20.07 0.15
C VAL A 147 -0.61 20.46 0.42
N ARG A 148 -0.34 21.65 0.98
CA ARG A 148 1.02 22.11 1.34
C ARG A 148 1.78 21.20 2.31
N HIS A 149 1.07 20.32 3.01
CA HIS A 149 1.65 19.37 3.97
C HIS A 149 2.02 18.04 3.30
N ALA A 150 1.59 17.81 2.05
CA ALA A 150 1.90 16.60 1.31
C ALA A 150 3.31 16.68 0.69
N PRO A 151 4.08 15.58 0.68
CA PRO A 151 5.28 15.49 -0.15
C PRO A 151 4.95 15.69 -1.64
N PRO A 152 5.84 16.32 -2.43
CA PRO A 152 5.61 16.59 -3.86
C PRO A 152 5.58 15.32 -4.72
N ASP A 153 6.06 14.20 -4.20
CA ASP A 153 6.05 12.87 -4.80
C ASP A 153 4.97 11.96 -4.17
N ALA A 154 4.00 12.53 -3.44
CA ALA A 154 2.90 11.75 -2.89
C ALA A 154 1.91 11.28 -3.95
N HIS A 155 1.24 10.17 -3.64
CA HIS A 155 0.08 9.67 -4.36
C HIS A 155 -1.19 10.27 -3.76
N HIS A 156 -2.13 10.72 -4.58
CA HIS A 156 -3.36 11.36 -4.12
C HIS A 156 -4.62 10.68 -4.68
N LEU A 157 -5.59 10.42 -3.81
CA LEU A 157 -6.92 9.93 -4.17
C LEU A 157 -7.97 10.97 -3.75
N ILE A 158 -8.61 11.62 -4.72
CA ILE A 158 -9.55 12.72 -4.53
C ILE A 158 -10.97 12.18 -4.60
N LEU A 159 -11.68 12.21 -3.48
CA LEU A 159 -13.01 11.60 -3.35
C LEU A 159 -13.88 12.27 -2.29
N THR A 160 -13.86 13.60 -2.27
CA THR A 160 -14.66 14.39 -1.34
C THR A 160 -16.14 14.37 -1.75
N TYR A 161 -17.01 14.90 -0.89
CA TYR A 161 -18.43 15.01 -1.17
C TYR A 161 -18.79 16.19 -2.09
N SER A 162 -17.84 17.09 -2.37
CA SER A 162 -18.10 18.35 -3.07
C SER A 162 -17.30 18.44 -4.36
N HIS A 163 -18.01 18.70 -5.46
CA HIS A 163 -17.37 18.97 -6.75
C HIS A 163 -16.48 20.22 -6.73
N GLU A 164 -16.76 21.18 -5.86
CA GLU A 164 -15.94 22.38 -5.72
C GLU A 164 -14.62 22.06 -5.03
N ILE A 165 -14.67 21.33 -3.92
CA ILE A 165 -13.48 20.89 -3.17
C ILE A 165 -12.62 19.98 -4.06
N ASP A 166 -13.22 19.01 -4.75
CA ASP A 166 -12.49 18.12 -5.67
C ASP A 166 -11.77 18.92 -6.77
N LEU A 167 -12.42 19.92 -7.36
CA LEU A 167 -11.81 20.74 -8.41
C LEU A 167 -10.66 21.60 -7.85
N ALA A 168 -10.85 22.18 -6.66
CA ALA A 168 -9.81 22.95 -5.97
C ALA A 168 -8.60 22.06 -5.66
N LEU A 169 -8.82 20.84 -5.17
CA LEU A 169 -7.76 19.84 -4.97
C LEU A 169 -7.02 19.52 -6.27
N CYS A 170 -7.74 19.24 -7.37
CA CYS A 170 -7.10 19.03 -8.67
C CYS A 170 -6.26 20.23 -9.10
N HIS A 171 -6.77 21.44 -8.96
CA HIS A 171 -6.06 22.66 -9.33
C HIS A 171 -4.78 22.86 -8.50
N THR A 172 -4.88 22.73 -7.17
CA THR A 172 -3.75 22.90 -6.25
C THR A 172 -2.68 21.82 -6.48
N LEU A 173 -3.08 20.56 -6.68
CA LEU A 173 -2.15 19.46 -6.92
C LEU A 173 -1.37 19.61 -8.23
N LEU A 174 -1.99 20.15 -9.29
CA LEU A 174 -1.29 20.42 -10.56
C LEU A 174 -0.17 21.45 -10.40
N SER A 175 -0.33 22.43 -9.49
CA SER A 175 0.70 23.42 -9.17
C SER A 175 1.73 22.89 -8.16
N HIS A 176 1.32 22.02 -7.24
CA HIS A 176 2.17 21.47 -6.18
C HIS A 176 3.11 20.36 -6.67
N GLY A 177 2.62 19.48 -7.55
CA GLY A 177 3.29 18.24 -7.91
C GLY A 177 2.73 17.03 -7.14
N PHE A 178 2.86 15.87 -7.76
CA PHE A 178 2.46 14.55 -7.24
C PHE A 178 3.14 13.43 -8.03
N ALA A 179 3.30 12.25 -7.43
CA ALA A 179 3.69 11.04 -8.16
C ALA A 179 2.51 10.49 -8.98
N SER A 180 1.33 10.37 -8.37
CA SER A 180 0.08 10.11 -9.09
C SER A 180 -1.11 10.79 -8.43
N ALA A 181 -2.14 11.10 -9.22
CA ALA A 181 -3.39 11.66 -8.72
C ALA A 181 -4.56 10.95 -9.40
N GLY A 182 -5.53 10.54 -8.61
CA GLY A 182 -6.77 9.92 -9.08
C GLY A 182 -7.98 10.66 -8.53
N LEU A 183 -8.99 10.87 -9.37
CA LEU A 183 -10.22 11.56 -9.02
C LEU A 183 -11.42 10.62 -9.18
N ILE A 184 -12.25 10.53 -8.15
CA ILE A 184 -13.55 9.88 -8.27
C ILE A 184 -14.48 10.73 -9.15
N GLY A 185 -15.12 10.10 -10.13
CA GLY A 185 -16.02 10.82 -11.02
C GLY A 185 -16.38 10.05 -12.27
N SER A 186 -17.42 10.53 -12.97
CA SER A 186 -17.76 10.06 -14.31
C SER A 186 -16.90 10.76 -15.38
N ALA A 187 -16.88 10.20 -16.59
CA ALA A 187 -16.27 10.85 -17.75
C ALA A 187 -16.84 12.26 -18.01
N THR A 188 -18.14 12.46 -17.78
CA THR A 188 -18.79 13.77 -17.93
C THR A 188 -18.32 14.78 -16.87
N LYS A 189 -18.20 14.36 -15.59
CA LYS A 189 -17.60 15.21 -14.53
C LYS A 189 -16.17 15.58 -14.92
N TRP A 190 -15.41 14.61 -15.41
CA TRP A 190 -14.03 14.85 -15.81
C TRP A 190 -13.91 15.84 -16.96
N ALA A 191 -14.71 15.69 -18.02
CA ALA A 191 -14.71 16.61 -19.15
C ALA A 191 -14.92 18.07 -18.69
N ARG A 192 -15.86 18.31 -17.76
CA ARG A 192 -16.11 19.63 -17.17
C ARG A 192 -14.92 20.13 -16.35
N PHE A 193 -14.30 19.25 -15.55
CA PHE A 193 -13.12 19.62 -14.75
C PHE A 193 -11.95 20.00 -15.64
N ARG A 194 -11.67 19.24 -16.71
CA ARG A 194 -10.62 19.57 -17.66
C ARG A 194 -10.80 20.94 -18.28
N SER A 195 -12.01 21.30 -18.72
CA SER A 195 -12.29 22.63 -19.27
C SER A 195 -12.03 23.74 -18.24
N ARG A 196 -12.42 23.54 -16.98
CA ARG A 196 -12.19 24.52 -15.91
C ARG A 196 -10.71 24.63 -15.54
N LEU A 197 -10.00 23.51 -15.44
CA LEU A 197 -8.56 23.48 -15.14
C LEU A 197 -7.74 24.14 -16.27
N ALA A 198 -8.12 23.93 -17.52
CA ALA A 198 -7.51 24.62 -18.67
C ALA A 198 -7.75 26.14 -18.62
N ALA A 199 -8.97 26.56 -18.27
CA ALA A 199 -9.29 27.98 -18.07
C ALA A 199 -8.52 28.61 -16.88
N LEU A 200 -8.12 27.79 -15.90
CA LEU A 200 -7.24 28.20 -14.79
C LEU A 200 -5.75 28.21 -15.16
N GLY A 201 -5.40 27.92 -16.41
CA GLY A 201 -4.02 28.04 -16.94
C GLY A 201 -3.23 26.73 -16.99
N HIS A 202 -3.81 25.59 -16.63
CA HIS A 202 -3.10 24.31 -16.64
C HIS A 202 -2.98 23.73 -18.06
N PRO A 203 -1.77 23.36 -18.53
CA PRO A 203 -1.60 22.67 -19.81
C PRO A 203 -2.32 21.32 -19.84
N ASN A 204 -2.87 20.94 -21.00
CA ASN A 204 -3.59 19.67 -21.17
C ASN A 204 -2.73 18.46 -20.76
N ALA A 205 -1.44 18.46 -21.09
CA ALA A 205 -0.51 17.40 -20.70
C ALA A 205 -0.42 17.21 -19.18
N GLN A 206 -0.46 18.29 -18.38
CA GLN A 206 -0.47 18.19 -16.92
C GLN A 206 -1.83 17.71 -16.40
N ILE A 207 -2.93 18.25 -16.95
CA ILE A 207 -4.29 17.85 -16.58
C ILE A 207 -4.50 16.34 -16.78
N LEU A 208 -4.00 15.78 -17.90
CA LEU A 208 -4.12 14.36 -18.22
C LEU A 208 -3.31 13.43 -17.30
N ARG A 209 -2.46 13.97 -16.42
CA ARG A 209 -1.81 13.18 -15.35
C ARG A 209 -2.78 12.78 -14.23
N ILE A 210 -3.94 13.44 -14.12
CA ILE A 210 -4.99 13.04 -13.18
C ILE A 210 -5.86 11.96 -13.82
N ALA A 211 -5.89 10.78 -13.20
CA ALA A 211 -6.73 9.67 -13.64
C ALA A 211 -8.18 9.88 -13.18
N CYS A 212 -9.11 9.98 -14.14
CA CYS A 212 -10.54 10.04 -13.85
C CYS A 212 -11.35 9.33 -14.96
N PRO A 213 -12.20 8.34 -14.62
CA PRO A 213 -12.46 7.83 -13.27
C PRO A 213 -11.23 7.13 -12.66
N ILE A 214 -11.10 7.22 -11.34
CA ILE A 214 -10.05 6.52 -10.59
C ILE A 214 -10.24 4.99 -10.62
N GLY A 215 -9.15 4.23 -10.55
CA GLY A 215 -9.18 2.77 -10.49
C GLY A 215 -9.60 2.12 -11.80
N ASP A 216 -10.36 1.03 -11.72
CA ASP A 216 -10.89 0.30 -12.88
C ASP A 216 -12.43 0.46 -12.96
N PRO A 217 -12.95 1.28 -13.90
CA PRO A 217 -14.38 1.48 -14.07
C PRO A 217 -15.16 0.21 -14.44
N ALA A 218 -14.50 -0.82 -14.99
CA ALA A 218 -15.15 -2.06 -15.43
C ALA A 218 -15.66 -2.90 -14.25
N LEU A 219 -15.10 -2.72 -13.05
CA LEU A 219 -15.54 -3.41 -11.83
C LEU A 219 -16.87 -2.86 -11.27
N GLY A 220 -17.37 -1.75 -11.82
CA GLY A 220 -18.64 -1.15 -11.43
C GLY A 220 -18.48 -0.03 -10.39
N LYS A 221 -19.63 0.41 -9.85
CA LYS A 221 -19.74 1.63 -9.02
C LYS A 221 -19.88 1.38 -7.53
N HIS A 222 -19.91 0.12 -7.11
CA HIS A 222 -20.01 -0.22 -5.69
C HIS A 222 -18.72 0.23 -4.96
N PRO A 223 -18.79 0.84 -3.76
CA PRO A 223 -17.60 1.35 -3.05
C PRO A 223 -16.47 0.32 -2.92
N GLN A 224 -16.81 -0.94 -2.59
CA GLN A 224 -15.81 -2.01 -2.49
C GLN A 224 -15.20 -2.39 -3.85
N ALA A 225 -15.98 -2.36 -4.93
CA ALA A 225 -15.46 -2.65 -6.27
C ALA A 225 -14.51 -1.54 -6.74
N ILE A 226 -14.84 -0.28 -6.45
CA ILE A 226 -13.96 0.87 -6.66
C ILE A 226 -12.67 0.68 -5.85
N ALA A 227 -12.78 0.32 -4.57
CA ALA A 227 -11.63 0.09 -3.70
C ALA A 227 -10.67 -0.98 -4.25
N VAL A 228 -11.19 -2.11 -4.72
CA VAL A 228 -10.40 -3.16 -5.37
C VAL A 228 -9.70 -2.62 -6.63
N GLY A 229 -10.43 -1.91 -7.50
CA GLY A 229 -9.85 -1.32 -8.72
C GLY A 229 -8.74 -0.31 -8.43
N VAL A 230 -8.92 0.52 -7.40
CA VAL A 230 -7.91 1.49 -6.94
C VAL A 230 -6.69 0.78 -6.34
N ALA A 231 -6.90 -0.19 -5.44
CA ALA A 231 -5.81 -0.95 -4.83
C ALA A 231 -4.98 -1.69 -5.90
N ALA A 232 -5.64 -2.31 -6.89
CA ALA A 232 -4.96 -2.97 -8.00
C ALA A 232 -4.12 -1.99 -8.84
N ALA A 233 -4.62 -0.76 -9.07
CA ALA A 233 -3.87 0.27 -9.79
C ALA A 233 -2.64 0.78 -9.01
N LEU A 234 -2.78 0.93 -7.69
CA LEU A 234 -1.68 1.30 -6.80
C LEU A 234 -0.59 0.21 -6.75
N LEU A 235 -0.97 -1.06 -6.66
CA LEU A 235 0.00 -2.19 -6.67
C LEU A 235 0.81 -2.23 -7.98
N ARG A 236 0.14 -2.15 -9.13
CA ARG A 236 0.82 -2.10 -10.44
C ARG A 236 1.78 -0.92 -10.58
N SER A 237 1.51 0.18 -9.90
CA SER A 237 2.38 1.37 -9.93
C SER A 237 3.61 1.17 -9.04
N ALA A 238 3.44 0.54 -7.88
CA ALA A 238 4.55 0.21 -6.98
C ALA A 238 5.53 -0.78 -7.61
N ASP A 239 5.03 -1.82 -8.31
CA ASP A 239 5.87 -2.81 -8.99
C ASP A 239 6.78 -2.17 -10.06
N ARG A 240 6.25 -1.23 -10.83
CA ARG A 240 7.04 -0.48 -11.84
C ARG A 240 8.14 0.36 -11.19
N ALA A 241 7.82 1.06 -10.11
CA ALA A 241 8.78 1.88 -9.39
C ALA A 241 9.87 1.06 -8.68
N MET A 242 9.61 -0.20 -8.36
CA MET A 242 10.60 -1.14 -7.80
C MET A 242 11.49 -1.72 -8.90
N GLY A 243 10.92 -2.13 -10.03
CA GLY A 243 11.65 -2.69 -11.17
C GLY A 243 12.69 -1.74 -11.75
N ASP A 244 12.36 -0.44 -11.86
CA ASP A 244 13.28 0.60 -12.35
C ASP A 244 14.47 0.87 -11.41
N ARG A 245 14.40 0.48 -10.12
CA ARG A 245 15.52 0.66 -9.16
C ARG A 245 16.50 -0.51 -9.14
N THR A 246 16.11 -1.64 -9.71
CA THR A 246 16.89 -2.88 -9.74
C THR A 246 17.52 -3.17 -11.11
N GLY A 247 17.27 -2.33 -12.11
CA GLY A 247 17.79 -2.43 -13.48
C GLY A 247 19.05 -1.61 -13.73
#